data_AF-A0A350G5Y6-F1
#
_entry.id   AF-A0A350G5Y6-F1
#
_cell.length_a   1.000
_cell.length_b   1.000
_cell.length_c   1.000
_cell.angle_alpha   90.00
_cell.angle_beta   90.00
_cell.angle_gamma   90.00
#
_symmetry.space_group_name_H-M   'P 1'
#
loop_
_entity.id
_entity.type
_entity.pdbx_description
1 polymer ?
#
loop_
_entity_poly.entity_id
_entity_poly.type
_entity_poly.pdbx_seq_one_letter_code
_entity_poly.pdbx_strand_id
1 'polypeptide(L)'
;MTERVTASLNKYRAIPKVELHRHLEGSLRLDTMLDIANQHGITIPADVIRLSTLVQIQEEDKFTFQNFLSKFNTLRLFYRSPDAIHRITREAIQDAARDNIKYMELRFTPVALSRAERFPLHDVVDWVIASTKDAAKEHNVIVKLIASVNRHESAELAEQVAWLAADHVEDGLVALDLAGNEAEFPSEPFYGIFKEAKQSG
;
A
#
# COMPACT_ATOMS: atom_id res chain seq x y z
N MET A 1 14.94 21.41 -31.81
CA MET A 1 14.26 20.44 -30.93
C MET A 1 15.03 19.13 -31.05
N THR A 2 15.75 18.73 -30.02
CA THR A 2 16.44 17.43 -30.00
C THR A 2 15.40 16.35 -29.80
N GLU A 3 15.17 15.52 -30.83
CA GLU A 3 14.38 14.29 -30.69
C GLU A 3 14.98 13.47 -29.54
N ARG A 4 14.22 13.32 -28.46
CA ARG A 4 14.55 12.35 -27.42
C ARG A 4 14.33 10.98 -28.04
N VAL A 5 15.41 10.34 -28.46
CA VAL A 5 15.41 8.91 -28.82
C VAL A 5 15.09 8.14 -27.55
N THR A 6 13.81 7.87 -27.31
CA THR A 6 13.38 6.99 -26.23
C THR A 6 13.79 5.58 -26.59
N ALA A 7 14.52 4.91 -25.69
CA ALA A 7 14.77 3.49 -25.85
C ALA A 7 13.42 2.75 -25.94
N SER A 8 13.38 1.63 -26.68
CA SER A 8 12.16 0.84 -26.78
C SER A 8 11.67 0.45 -25.38
N LEU A 9 10.36 0.45 -25.16
CA LEU A 9 9.73 0.07 -23.88
C LEU A 9 10.25 -1.28 -23.35
N ASN A 10 10.61 -2.19 -24.27
CA ASN A 10 11.20 -3.49 -23.95
C ASN A 10 12.52 -3.37 -23.17
N LYS A 11 13.34 -2.35 -23.45
CA LYS A 11 14.57 -2.10 -22.68
C LYS A 11 14.24 -1.79 -21.23
N TYR A 12 13.29 -0.90 -20.97
CA TYR A 12 12.91 -0.52 -19.61
C TYR A 12 12.29 -1.69 -18.84
N ARG A 13 11.46 -2.51 -19.49
CA ARG A 13 10.90 -3.73 -18.87
C ARG A 13 11.99 -4.73 -18.47
N ALA A 14 13.00 -4.94 -19.31
CA ALA A 14 14.06 -5.92 -19.06
C ALA A 14 15.08 -5.53 -17.96
N ILE A 15 15.15 -4.26 -17.55
CA ILE A 15 16.08 -3.82 -16.49
C ILE A 15 15.65 -4.43 -15.14
N PRO A 16 16.54 -5.07 -14.36
CA PRO A 16 16.22 -5.45 -12.98
C PRO A 16 16.11 -4.19 -12.12
N LYS A 17 15.05 -4.07 -11.32
CA LYS A 17 14.83 -2.86 -10.50
C LYS A 17 14.49 -3.17 -9.05
N VAL A 18 14.52 -2.11 -8.27
CA VAL A 18 14.19 -2.07 -6.85
C VAL A 18 13.02 -1.10 -6.68
N GLU A 19 12.02 -1.47 -5.89
CA GLU A 19 10.88 -0.62 -5.54
C GLU A 19 10.92 -0.35 -4.02
N LEU A 20 11.05 0.91 -3.61
CA LEU A 20 11.20 1.29 -2.20
C LEU A 20 10.03 2.12 -1.67
N HIS A 21 9.08 2.48 -2.53
CA HIS A 21 7.99 3.38 -2.17
C HIS A 21 6.69 3.00 -2.89
N ARG A 22 6.19 1.80 -2.59
CA ARG A 22 4.90 1.34 -3.08
C ARG A 22 3.91 1.11 -1.95
N HIS A 23 2.82 1.87 -1.95
CA HIS A 23 1.70 1.69 -1.03
C HIS A 23 0.79 0.56 -1.53
N LEU A 24 0.45 -0.38 -0.65
CA LEU A 24 -0.50 -1.45 -0.94
C LEU A 24 -1.88 -0.89 -1.32
N GLU A 25 -2.34 0.14 -0.61
CA GLU A 25 -3.59 0.86 -0.81
C GLU A 25 -3.69 1.57 -2.17
N GLY A 26 -2.54 1.84 -2.80
CA GLY A 26 -2.48 2.39 -4.16
C GLY A 26 -2.28 1.35 -5.25
N SER A 27 -2.21 0.05 -4.91
CA SER A 27 -1.77 -1.02 -5.80
C SER A 27 -2.88 -1.99 -6.24
N LEU A 28 -4.14 -1.57 -6.12
CA LEU A 28 -5.29 -2.40 -6.48
C LEU A 28 -5.51 -2.41 -8.00
N ARG A 29 -5.84 -3.58 -8.55
CA ARG A 29 -6.37 -3.69 -9.92
C ARG A 29 -7.84 -3.31 -9.93
N LEU A 30 -8.27 -2.59 -10.97
CA LEU A 30 -9.66 -2.16 -11.11
C LEU A 30 -10.63 -3.34 -11.24
N ASP A 31 -10.26 -4.40 -11.96
CA ASP A 31 -11.09 -5.62 -12.08
C ASP A 31 -11.26 -6.31 -10.72
N THR A 32 -10.20 -6.38 -9.91
CA THR A 32 -10.25 -6.93 -8.56
C THR A 32 -11.14 -6.09 -7.65
N MET A 33 -11.13 -4.76 -7.79
CA MET A 33 -12.05 -3.90 -7.07
C MET A 33 -13.51 -4.17 -7.45
N LEU A 34 -13.82 -4.34 -8.74
CA LEU A 34 -15.17 -4.70 -9.19
C LEU A 34 -15.63 -6.04 -8.61
N ASP A 35 -14.75 -7.06 -8.62
CA ASP A 35 -15.05 -8.37 -8.03
C ASP A 35 -15.38 -8.25 -6.53
N ILE A 36 -14.53 -7.56 -5.77
CA ILE A 36 -14.72 -7.36 -4.32
C ILE A 36 -15.99 -6.56 -4.05
N ALA A 37 -16.28 -5.52 -4.84
CA ALA A 37 -17.50 -4.74 -4.70
C ALA A 37 -18.75 -5.59 -4.89
N ASN A 38 -18.76 -6.46 -5.91
CA ASN A 38 -19.86 -7.38 -6.15
C ASN A 38 -20.03 -8.40 -5.01
N GLN A 39 -18.92 -8.94 -4.49
CA GLN A 39 -18.94 -9.93 -3.40
C GLN A 39 -19.40 -9.35 -2.07
N HIS A 40 -19.02 -8.09 -1.78
CA HIS A 40 -19.26 -7.45 -0.49
C HIS A 40 -20.33 -6.35 -0.53
N GLY A 41 -21.02 -6.17 -1.66
CA GLY A 41 -22.10 -5.19 -1.80
C GLY A 41 -21.64 -3.73 -1.68
N ILE A 42 -20.42 -3.40 -2.13
CA ILE A 42 -19.92 -2.02 -2.12
C ILE A 42 -20.58 -1.26 -3.28
N THR A 43 -21.29 -0.18 -2.97
CA THR A 43 -21.90 0.68 -4.01
C THR A 43 -20.82 1.51 -4.73
N ILE A 44 -20.43 1.06 -5.92
CA ILE A 44 -19.52 1.75 -6.85
C ILE A 44 -20.04 1.66 -8.28
N PRO A 45 -19.51 2.46 -9.23
CA PRO A 45 -19.76 2.24 -10.65
C PRO A 45 -19.37 0.81 -11.06
N ALA A 46 -20.22 0.16 -11.86
CA ALA A 46 -20.02 -1.23 -12.29
C ALA A 46 -19.02 -1.39 -13.45
N ASP A 47 -18.58 -0.30 -14.06
CA ASP A 47 -17.60 -0.29 -15.13
C ASP A 47 -16.26 0.30 -14.69
N VAL A 48 -15.18 -0.28 -15.22
CA VAL A 48 -13.79 0.09 -14.92
C VAL A 48 -13.49 1.55 -15.21
N ILE A 49 -14.09 2.12 -16.27
CA ILE A 49 -13.82 3.49 -16.71
C ILE A 49 -14.35 4.48 -15.68
N ARG A 50 -15.58 4.31 -15.20
CA ARG A 50 -16.11 5.19 -14.15
C ARG A 50 -15.46 4.92 -12.81
N LEU A 51 -15.16 3.66 -12.48
CA LEU A 51 -14.45 3.34 -11.24
C LEU A 51 -13.07 3.99 -11.17
N SER A 52 -12.31 3.98 -12.29
CA SER A 52 -10.97 4.57 -12.31
C SER A 52 -10.99 6.05 -11.95
N THR A 53 -12.02 6.81 -12.33
CA THR A 53 -12.14 8.23 -11.95
C THR A 53 -12.21 8.45 -10.44
N LEU A 54 -12.69 7.47 -9.67
CA LEU A 54 -12.78 7.54 -8.22
C LEU A 54 -11.46 7.23 -7.51
N VAL A 55 -10.51 6.59 -8.20
CA VAL A 55 -9.26 6.08 -7.60
C VAL A 55 -7.99 6.54 -8.30
N GLN A 56 -8.09 7.18 -9.46
CA GLN A 56 -6.99 7.74 -10.22
C GLN A 56 -7.21 9.25 -10.45
N ILE A 57 -6.12 10.02 -10.43
CA ILE A 57 -6.13 11.42 -10.88
C ILE A 57 -6.37 11.44 -12.39
N GLN A 58 -7.38 12.20 -12.83
CA GLN A 58 -7.67 12.41 -14.25
C GLN A 58 -6.96 13.65 -14.79
N GLU A 59 -6.86 13.79 -16.11
CA GLU A 59 -6.18 14.95 -16.74
C GLU A 59 -6.89 16.27 -16.43
N GLU A 60 -8.22 16.23 -16.28
CA GLU A 60 -9.07 17.36 -15.93
C GLU A 60 -9.06 17.70 -14.42
N ASP A 61 -8.56 16.81 -13.56
CA ASP A 61 -8.48 17.05 -12.13
C ASP A 61 -7.41 18.12 -11.84
N LYS A 62 -7.68 19.01 -10.88
CA LYS A 62 -6.62 19.88 -10.36
C LYS A 62 -5.56 19.03 -9.64
N PHE A 63 -4.28 19.19 -9.99
CA PHE A 63 -3.17 18.47 -9.37
C PHE A 63 -2.80 19.05 -8.01
N THR A 64 -3.65 18.80 -7.02
CA THR A 64 -3.44 19.17 -5.63
C THR A 64 -3.28 17.92 -4.77
N PHE A 65 -2.54 18.07 -3.67
CA PHE A 65 -2.36 16.97 -2.72
C PHE A 65 -3.68 16.48 -2.10
N GLN A 66 -4.61 17.40 -1.85
CA GLN A 66 -5.95 17.06 -1.34
C GLN A 66 -6.75 16.22 -2.35
N ASN A 67 -6.68 16.54 -3.64
CA ASN A 67 -7.33 15.74 -4.68
C ASN A 67 -6.69 14.36 -4.82
N PHE A 68 -5.38 14.24 -4.65
CA PHE A 68 -4.70 12.95 -4.61
C PHE A 68 -5.16 12.12 -3.40
N LEU A 69 -5.14 12.69 -2.19
CA LEU A 69 -5.54 11.98 -0.98
C LEU A 69 -7.01 11.56 -1.00
N SER A 70 -7.90 12.31 -1.65
CA SER A 70 -9.32 11.95 -1.72
C SER A 70 -9.57 10.61 -2.43
N LYS A 71 -8.70 10.22 -3.38
CA LYS A 71 -8.78 8.92 -4.08
C LYS A 71 -8.57 7.74 -3.12
N PHE A 72 -7.75 7.92 -2.07
CA PHE A 72 -7.52 6.90 -1.05
C PHE A 72 -8.76 6.61 -0.20
N ASN A 73 -9.71 7.54 -0.09
CA ASN A 73 -10.98 7.29 0.61
C ASN A 73 -11.75 6.15 -0.06
N THR A 74 -11.74 6.09 -1.39
CA THR A 74 -12.37 5.01 -2.16
C THR A 74 -11.52 3.75 -2.14
N LEU A 75 -10.21 3.84 -2.37
CA LEU A 75 -9.30 2.67 -2.42
C LEU A 75 -9.35 1.84 -1.13
N ARG A 76 -9.48 2.49 0.02
CA ARG A 76 -9.52 1.82 1.34
C ARG A 76 -10.81 1.02 1.58
N LEU A 77 -11.85 1.19 0.76
CA LEU A 77 -13.11 0.47 0.92
C LEU A 77 -13.04 -1.02 0.53
N PHE A 78 -11.96 -1.47 -0.12
CA PHE A 78 -11.89 -2.80 -0.72
C PHE A 78 -11.21 -3.86 0.16
N TYR A 79 -10.76 -3.49 1.36
CA TYR A 79 -10.15 -4.43 2.32
C TYR A 79 -11.21 -5.13 3.19
N ARG A 80 -12.18 -5.77 2.53
CA ARG A 80 -13.43 -6.27 3.15
C ARG A 80 -13.33 -7.65 3.80
N SER A 81 -12.24 -8.37 3.59
CA SER A 81 -12.06 -9.72 4.10
C SER A 81 -10.58 -10.10 4.11
N PRO A 82 -10.19 -11.13 4.87
CA PRO A 82 -8.86 -11.71 4.78
C PRO A 82 -8.53 -12.12 3.34
N ASP A 83 -9.47 -12.77 2.65
CA ASP A 83 -9.30 -13.19 1.24
C ASP A 83 -9.04 -12.00 0.30
N ALA A 84 -9.74 -10.88 0.50
CA ALA A 84 -9.50 -9.65 -0.26
C ALA A 84 -8.09 -9.10 0.02
N ILE A 85 -7.65 -9.05 1.29
CA ILE A 85 -6.31 -8.60 1.68
C ILE A 85 -5.23 -9.52 1.08
N HIS A 86 -5.45 -10.84 1.12
CA HIS A 86 -4.57 -11.83 0.50
C HIS A 86 -4.44 -11.62 -1.00
N ARG A 87 -5.59 -11.48 -1.69
CA ARG A 87 -5.62 -11.26 -3.15
C ARG A 87 -4.91 -9.97 -3.53
N ILE A 88 -5.22 -8.85 -2.87
CA ILE A 88 -4.65 -7.53 -3.19
C ILE A 88 -3.13 -7.53 -2.97
N THR A 89 -2.65 -8.09 -1.86
CA THR A 89 -1.20 -8.18 -1.57
C THR A 89 -0.47 -9.02 -2.62
N ARG A 90 -1.02 -10.19 -2.96
CA ARG A 90 -0.45 -11.08 -3.99
C ARG A 90 -0.40 -10.40 -5.35
N GLU A 91 -1.47 -9.72 -5.76
CA GLU A 91 -1.53 -9.03 -7.05
C GLU A 91 -0.53 -7.87 -7.15
N ALA A 92 -0.34 -7.11 -6.06
CA ALA A 92 0.67 -6.05 -6.01
C ALA A 92 2.10 -6.59 -6.24
N ILE A 93 2.44 -7.72 -5.62
CA ILE A 93 3.74 -8.39 -5.78
C ILE A 93 3.87 -9.02 -7.17
N GLN A 94 2.79 -9.63 -7.68
CA GLN A 94 2.75 -10.17 -9.04
C GLN A 94 3.03 -9.09 -10.09
N ASP A 95 2.43 -7.91 -9.93
CA ASP A 95 2.65 -6.80 -10.86
C ASP A 95 4.07 -6.22 -10.74
N ALA A 96 4.62 -6.12 -9.53
CA ALA A 96 6.04 -5.78 -9.34
C ALA A 96 6.97 -6.77 -10.06
N ALA A 97 6.70 -8.08 -9.97
CA ALA A 97 7.48 -9.10 -10.65
C ALA A 97 7.42 -8.95 -12.19
N ARG A 98 6.24 -8.62 -12.74
CA ARG A 98 6.05 -8.35 -14.18
C ARG A 98 6.84 -7.13 -14.66
N ASP A 99 7.05 -6.16 -13.79
CA ASP A 99 7.91 -4.99 -14.04
C ASP A 99 9.41 -5.26 -13.82
N ASN A 100 9.76 -6.54 -13.60
CA ASN A 100 11.11 -7.03 -13.35
C ASN A 100 11.75 -6.43 -12.08
N ILE A 101 10.93 -6.12 -11.09
CA ILE A 101 11.38 -5.81 -9.73
C ILE A 101 11.98 -7.06 -9.10
N LYS A 102 13.17 -6.93 -8.50
CA LYS A 102 13.88 -8.01 -7.82
C LYS A 102 13.84 -7.87 -6.30
N TYR A 103 13.69 -6.64 -5.83
CA TYR A 103 13.52 -6.31 -4.42
C TYR A 103 12.44 -5.25 -4.29
N MET A 104 11.51 -5.45 -3.36
CA MET A 104 10.46 -4.48 -3.04
C MET A 104 10.33 -4.29 -1.52
N GLU A 105 10.26 -3.04 -1.09
CA GLU A 105 9.73 -2.64 0.21
C GLU A 105 8.28 -2.17 0.03
N LEU A 106 7.35 -3.09 0.30
CA LEU A 106 5.93 -2.84 0.19
C LEU A 106 5.43 -2.26 1.52
N ARG A 107 4.90 -1.03 1.45
CA ARG A 107 4.33 -0.38 2.62
C ARG A 107 2.82 -0.52 2.66
N PHE A 108 2.26 -0.66 3.84
CA PHE A 108 0.81 -0.73 4.05
C PHE A 108 0.45 -0.06 5.37
N THR A 109 -0.74 0.53 5.46
CA THR A 109 -1.23 1.15 6.71
C THR A 109 -2.17 0.17 7.43
N PRO A 110 -1.75 -0.53 8.51
CA PRO A 110 -2.60 -1.53 9.17
C PRO A 110 -3.95 -0.96 9.62
N VAL A 111 -3.94 0.28 10.15
CA VAL A 111 -5.14 0.99 10.59
C VAL A 111 -6.11 1.26 9.43
N ALA A 112 -5.61 1.54 8.22
CA ALA A 112 -6.47 1.80 7.07
C ALA A 112 -7.19 0.52 6.60
N LEU A 113 -6.48 -0.60 6.57
CA LEU A 113 -7.02 -1.91 6.20
C LEU A 113 -8.01 -2.41 7.27
N SER A 114 -7.68 -2.25 8.55
CA SER A 114 -8.54 -2.63 9.68
C SER A 114 -9.91 -1.94 9.63
N ARG A 115 -9.96 -0.64 9.29
CA ARG A 115 -11.18 0.18 9.36
C ARG A 115 -12.33 -0.27 8.48
N ALA A 116 -12.05 -0.99 7.39
CA ALA A 116 -13.10 -1.43 6.47
C ALA A 116 -14.14 -2.32 7.19
N GLU A 117 -13.68 -3.21 8.08
CA GLU A 117 -14.52 -4.17 8.82
C GLU A 117 -14.26 -4.18 10.34
N ARG A 118 -13.39 -3.29 10.83
CA ARG A 118 -12.90 -3.25 12.22
C ARG A 118 -12.14 -4.51 12.62
N PHE A 119 -11.32 -5.02 11.71
CA PHE A 119 -10.44 -6.15 12.01
C PHE A 119 -9.43 -5.78 13.10
N PRO A 120 -9.05 -6.72 13.98
CA PRO A 120 -7.91 -6.52 14.88
C PRO A 120 -6.64 -6.17 14.10
N LEU A 121 -5.83 -5.24 14.62
CA LEU A 121 -4.62 -4.78 13.91
C LEU A 121 -3.60 -5.91 13.69
N HIS A 122 -3.44 -6.79 14.68
CA HIS A 122 -2.52 -7.93 14.58
C HIS A 122 -2.94 -8.89 13.45
N ASP A 123 -4.23 -9.21 13.34
CA ASP A 123 -4.76 -10.05 12.27
C ASP A 123 -4.46 -9.46 10.88
N VAL A 124 -4.64 -8.15 10.69
CA VAL A 124 -4.35 -7.46 9.43
C VAL A 124 -2.86 -7.56 9.08
N VAL A 125 -1.98 -7.36 10.06
CA VAL A 125 -0.52 -7.48 9.88
C VAL A 125 -0.16 -8.91 9.50
N ASP A 126 -0.68 -9.90 10.23
CA ASP A 126 -0.45 -11.33 9.96
C ASP A 126 -0.91 -11.74 8.56
N TRP A 127 -2.10 -11.29 8.13
CA TRP A 127 -2.59 -11.59 6.78
C TRP A 127 -1.69 -11.00 5.70
N VAL A 128 -1.23 -9.76 5.84
CA VAL A 128 -0.31 -9.14 4.88
C VAL A 128 1.06 -9.83 4.88
N ILE A 129 1.60 -10.19 6.05
CA ILE A 129 2.85 -10.96 6.18
C ILE A 129 2.72 -12.31 5.46
N ALA A 130 1.68 -13.09 5.76
CA ALA A 130 1.46 -14.40 5.16
C ALA A 130 1.34 -14.30 3.63
N SER A 131 0.51 -13.37 3.14
CA SER A 131 0.35 -13.10 1.71
C SER A 131 1.67 -12.76 1.02
N THR A 132 2.48 -11.94 1.70
CA THR A 132 3.75 -11.45 1.17
C THR A 132 4.75 -12.59 1.05
N LYS A 133 4.86 -13.44 2.07
CA LYS A 133 5.74 -14.62 2.07
C LYS A 133 5.39 -15.55 0.91
N ASP A 134 4.11 -15.86 0.71
CA ASP A 134 3.65 -16.74 -0.35
C ASP A 134 3.88 -16.15 -1.74
N ALA A 135 3.49 -14.90 -1.97
CA ALA A 135 3.63 -14.25 -3.27
C ALA A 135 5.10 -13.96 -3.65
N ALA A 136 5.93 -13.58 -2.68
CA ALA A 136 7.37 -13.39 -2.87
C ALA A 136 8.04 -14.68 -3.38
N LYS A 137 7.68 -15.82 -2.78
CA LYS A 137 8.15 -17.15 -3.19
C LYS A 137 7.62 -17.54 -4.57
N GLU A 138 6.33 -17.34 -4.83
CA GLU A 138 5.69 -17.67 -6.12
C GLU A 138 6.34 -16.91 -7.29
N HIS A 139 6.68 -15.64 -7.08
CA HIS A 139 7.15 -14.75 -8.15
C HIS A 139 8.67 -14.50 -8.15
N ASN A 140 9.41 -15.13 -7.23
CA ASN A 140 10.86 -14.96 -7.08
C ASN A 140 11.27 -13.48 -6.97
N VAL A 141 10.59 -12.76 -6.08
CA VAL A 141 10.89 -11.36 -5.72
C VAL A 141 11.19 -11.31 -4.23
N ILE A 142 12.26 -10.63 -3.84
CA ILE A 142 12.52 -10.38 -2.43
C ILE A 142 11.57 -9.26 -1.99
N VAL A 143 10.71 -9.52 -1.01
CA VAL A 143 9.77 -8.52 -0.49
C VAL A 143 10.00 -8.33 1.00
N LYS A 144 10.15 -7.07 1.41
CA LYS A 144 10.12 -6.62 2.80
C LYS A 144 8.92 -5.72 3.00
N LEU A 145 8.44 -5.64 4.23
CA LEU A 145 7.26 -4.88 4.60
C LEU A 145 7.64 -3.65 5.41
N ILE A 146 6.88 -2.57 5.22
CA ILE A 146 6.98 -1.35 6.00
C ILE A 146 5.59 -1.05 6.56
N ALA A 147 5.47 -0.91 7.88
CA ALA A 147 4.21 -0.51 8.48
C ALA A 147 4.08 1.01 8.44
N SER A 148 3.09 1.51 7.70
CA SER A 148 2.81 2.93 7.58
C SER A 148 1.83 3.39 8.67
N VAL A 149 2.07 4.59 9.16
CA VAL A 149 1.19 5.34 10.06
C VAL A 149 0.71 6.58 9.32
N ASN A 150 -0.58 6.85 9.39
CA ASN A 150 -1.16 8.08 8.87
C ASN A 150 -1.04 9.20 9.91
N ARG A 151 -0.41 10.32 9.57
CA ARG A 151 -0.17 11.45 10.49
C ARG A 151 -1.41 12.22 10.94
N HIS A 152 -2.56 11.99 10.29
CA HIS A 152 -3.86 12.50 10.73
C HIS A 152 -4.52 11.62 11.80
N GLU A 153 -3.88 10.49 12.15
CA GLU A 153 -4.30 9.61 13.23
C GLU A 153 -3.65 9.99 14.56
N SER A 154 -4.21 9.46 15.63
CA SER A 154 -3.69 9.61 16.98
C SER A 154 -2.32 8.95 17.14
N ALA A 155 -1.42 9.57 17.91
CA ALA A 155 -0.08 9.03 18.21
C ALA A 155 -0.16 7.66 18.92
N GLU A 156 -1.22 7.41 19.68
CA GLU A 156 -1.47 6.15 20.39
C GLU A 156 -1.71 4.98 19.41
N LEU A 157 -2.31 5.24 18.24
CA LEU A 157 -2.47 4.23 17.19
C LEU A 157 -1.14 3.99 16.48
N ALA A 158 -0.35 5.05 16.29
CA ALA A 158 0.98 4.94 15.71
C ALA A 158 1.92 4.11 16.58
N GLU A 159 1.84 4.29 17.90
CA GLU A 159 2.60 3.51 18.87
C GLU A 159 2.20 2.03 18.79
N GLN A 160 0.90 1.70 18.77
CA GLN A 160 0.45 0.30 18.58
C GLN A 160 0.99 -0.34 17.29
N VAL A 161 0.99 0.41 16.18
CA VAL A 161 1.57 -0.06 14.91
C VAL A 161 3.09 -0.25 15.03
N ALA A 162 3.78 0.64 15.74
CA ALA A 162 5.23 0.52 15.98
C ALA A 162 5.58 -0.73 16.79
N TRP A 163 4.81 -1.04 17.84
CA TRP A 163 4.98 -2.27 18.63
C TRP A 163 4.76 -3.53 17.78
N LEU A 164 3.67 -3.58 17.02
CA LEU A 164 3.42 -4.70 16.10
C LEU A 164 4.55 -4.84 15.06
N ALA A 165 5.07 -3.74 14.55
CA ALA A 165 6.19 -3.77 13.62
C ALA A 165 7.45 -4.37 14.24
N ALA A 166 7.78 -3.98 15.48
CA ALA A 166 8.93 -4.49 16.21
C ALA A 166 8.81 -6.00 16.49
N ASP A 167 7.61 -6.49 16.82
CA ASP A 167 7.34 -7.91 17.07
C ASP A 167 7.50 -8.79 15.81
N HIS A 168 7.42 -8.20 14.61
CA HIS A 168 7.44 -8.90 13.33
C HIS A 168 8.68 -8.60 12.44
N VAL A 169 9.78 -8.15 13.03
CA VAL A 169 11.05 -7.92 12.30
C VAL A 169 11.54 -9.19 11.60
N GLU A 170 11.55 -10.31 12.32
CA GLU A 170 11.95 -11.63 11.78
C GLU A 170 10.97 -12.17 10.73
N ASP A 171 9.73 -11.67 10.72
CA ASP A 171 8.72 -12.02 9.73
C ASP A 171 8.81 -11.19 8.44
N GLY A 172 9.71 -10.20 8.41
CA GLY A 172 10.01 -9.40 7.23
C GLY A 172 9.48 -7.97 7.28
N LEU A 173 9.00 -7.49 8.43
CA LEU A 173 8.58 -6.10 8.63
C LEU A 173 9.77 -5.27 9.13
N VAL A 174 10.39 -4.49 8.24
CA VAL A 174 11.75 -3.95 8.44
C VAL A 174 11.80 -2.46 8.73
N ALA A 175 10.68 -1.75 8.66
CA ALA A 175 10.65 -0.32 8.89
C ALA A 175 9.25 0.20 9.24
N LEU A 176 9.23 1.46 9.71
CA LEU A 176 8.06 2.29 9.84
C LEU A 176 8.06 3.42 8.82
N ASP A 177 6.87 3.86 8.42
CA ASP A 177 6.64 4.99 7.52
C ASP A 177 5.61 5.96 8.10
N LEU A 178 5.77 7.27 7.84
CA LEU A 178 4.82 8.30 8.25
C LEU A 178 4.22 8.98 7.01
N ALA A 179 3.00 8.59 6.67
CA ALA A 179 2.28 9.05 5.47
C ALA A 179 1.07 9.94 5.84
N GLY A 180 0.28 10.32 4.85
CA GLY A 180 -0.96 11.10 5.04
C GLY A 180 -0.77 12.61 4.87
N ASN A 181 -1.71 13.41 5.41
CA ASN A 181 -1.82 14.83 5.08
C ASN A 181 -0.74 15.72 5.74
N GLU A 182 0.40 15.91 5.07
CA GLU A 182 1.51 16.73 5.57
C GLU A 182 1.20 18.22 5.73
N ALA A 183 0.26 18.74 4.94
CA ALA A 183 -0.05 20.17 4.97
C ALA A 183 -0.74 20.61 6.27
N GLU A 184 -1.46 19.70 6.92
CA GLU A 184 -2.28 20.00 8.11
C GLU A 184 -1.76 19.32 9.38
N PHE A 185 -0.97 18.25 9.24
CA PHE A 185 -0.53 17.43 10.36
C PHE A 185 1.00 17.34 10.39
N PRO A 186 1.64 18.02 11.36
CA PRO A 186 3.09 18.05 11.49
C PRO A 186 3.63 16.71 12.05
N SER A 187 4.92 16.43 11.89
CA SER A 187 5.51 15.11 12.22
C SER A 187 5.99 15.00 13.67
N GLU A 188 6.13 16.12 14.36
CA GLU A 188 6.63 16.28 15.72
C GLU A 188 5.97 15.34 16.74
N PRO A 189 4.64 15.10 16.72
CA PRO A 189 3.99 14.16 17.64
C PRO A 189 4.51 12.72 17.52
N PHE A 190 5.04 12.33 16.36
CA PHE A 190 5.50 10.97 16.08
C PHE A 190 7.00 10.78 16.32
N TYR A 191 7.74 11.85 16.62
CA TYR A 191 9.20 11.79 16.79
C TYR A 191 9.63 10.76 17.84
N GLY A 192 8.96 10.72 18.99
CA GLY A 192 9.26 9.76 20.07
C GLY A 192 9.11 8.31 19.61
N ILE A 193 8.04 8.03 18.88
CA ILE A 193 7.70 6.69 18.36
C ILE A 193 8.76 6.23 17.36
N PHE A 194 9.14 7.07 16.40
CA PHE A 194 10.17 6.72 15.42
C PHE A 194 11.56 6.60 16.04
N LYS A 195 11.85 7.36 17.09
CA LYS A 195 13.08 7.23 17.86
C LYS A 195 13.16 5.88 18.58
N GLU A 196 12.07 5.44 19.19
CA GLU A 196 11.97 4.15 19.87
C GLU A 196 12.01 2.97 18.89
N ALA A 197 11.32 3.09 17.75
CA ALA A 197 11.38 2.09 16.69
C ALA A 197 12.83 1.86 16.23
N LYS A 198 13.59 2.94 15.98
CA LYS A 198 15.02 2.86 15.62
C LYS A 198 15.89 2.21 16.71
N GLN A 199 15.50 2.32 17.98
CA GLN A 199 16.23 1.70 19.08
C GLN A 199 15.93 0.20 19.22
N SER A 200 14.83 -0.26 18.62
CA SER A 200 14.32 -1.63 18.75
C SER A 200 14.81 -2.58 17.65
N GLY A 201 15.47 -2.06 16.61
CA GLY A 201 16.00 -2.84 15.48
C GLY A 201 15.85 -2.11 14.17
#